data_AF-A0A183B9S8-F1
#
_entry.id   AF-A0A183B9S8-F1
#
_cell.length_a   1.000
_cell.length_b   1.000
_cell.length_c   1.000
_cell.angle_alpha   90.00
_cell.angle_beta   90.00
_cell.angle_gamma   90.00
#
_symmetry.space_group_name_H-M   'P 1'
#
loop_
_entity.id
_entity.type
_entity.pdbx_description
1 polymer ?
#
loop_
_entity_poly.entity_id
_entity_poly.type
_entity_poly.pdbx_seq_one_letter_code
_entity_poly.pdbx_strand_id
1 'polypeptide(L)'
;MNTNSNHEEQSHKGIMKLVKITAALAVSILIFHAAESARYVLASFHLMDYAPGSAEQQVGVLLIALCCCVNPCVTLNTKISVRRFVNERILKRISQWKLSTGQWTISNAMEQ
;
A
#
# COMPACT_ATOMS: atom_id res chain seq x y z
N MET A 1 4.42 33.04 -2.14
CA MET A 1 3.92 31.71 -1.76
C MET A 1 4.11 30.79 -2.97
N ASN A 2 5.15 29.94 -2.96
CA ASN A 2 5.60 29.20 -4.13
C ASN A 2 4.74 27.94 -4.35
N THR A 3 3.90 27.94 -5.37
CA THR A 3 2.99 26.84 -5.71
C THR A 3 3.73 25.65 -6.37
N ASN A 4 4.88 25.90 -7.00
CA ASN A 4 5.67 24.86 -7.68
C ASN A 4 6.32 23.86 -6.72
N SER A 5 6.88 24.32 -5.60
CA SER A 5 7.56 23.44 -4.64
C SER A 5 6.61 22.45 -3.96
N ASN A 6 5.33 22.81 -3.80
CA ASN A 6 4.32 21.92 -3.23
C ASN A 6 3.92 20.80 -4.21
N HIS A 7 3.85 21.08 -5.51
CA HIS A 7 3.55 20.08 -6.55
C HIS A 7 4.67 19.04 -6.70
N GLU A 8 5.93 19.46 -6.65
CA GLU A 8 7.08 18.55 -6.74
C GLU A 8 7.18 17.63 -5.51
N GLU A 9 6.99 18.15 -4.31
CA GLU A 9 7.00 17.35 -3.08
C GLU A 9 5.85 16.33 -3.04
N GLN A 10 4.67 16.73 -3.53
CA GLN A 10 3.50 15.87 -3.59
C GLN A 10 3.64 14.78 -4.67
N SER A 11 4.25 15.11 -5.81
CA SER A 11 4.60 14.16 -6.87
C SER A 11 5.63 13.13 -6.37
N HIS A 12 6.70 13.59 -5.71
CA HIS A 12 7.74 12.71 -5.18
C HIS A 12 7.21 11.74 -4.11
N LYS A 13 6.30 12.20 -3.24
CA LYS A 13 5.59 11.34 -2.28
C LYS A 13 4.68 10.31 -2.96
N GLY A 14 4.08 10.64 -4.09
CA GLY A 14 3.27 9.72 -4.90
C GLY A 14 4.13 8.61 -5.51
N ILE A 15 5.24 9.00 -6.15
CA ILE A 15 6.20 8.07 -6.76
C ILE A 15 6.78 7.13 -5.70
N MET A 16 7.21 7.66 -4.55
CA MET A 16 7.76 6.85 -3.45
C MET A 16 6.75 5.82 -2.93
N LYS A 17 5.45 6.16 -2.85
CA LYS A 17 4.40 5.20 -2.48
C LYS A 17 4.24 4.11 -3.52
N LEU A 18 4.26 4.46 -4.80
CA LEU A 18 4.16 3.49 -5.89
C LEU A 18 5.34 2.51 -5.86
N VAL A 19 6.57 3.02 -5.71
CA VAL A 19 7.78 2.20 -5.58
C VAL A 19 7.66 1.22 -4.41
N LYS A 20 7.19 1.66 -3.25
CA LYS A 20 7.01 0.77 -2.07
C LYS A 20 5.96 -0.31 -2.30
N ILE A 21 4.85 0.01 -2.97
CA ILE A 21 3.81 -0.97 -3.30
C ILE A 21 4.35 -1.98 -4.32
N THR A 22 5.00 -1.51 -5.39
CA THR A 22 5.60 -2.36 -6.41
C THR A 22 6.67 -3.28 -5.82
N ALA A 23 7.52 -2.76 -4.93
CA ALA A 23 8.51 -3.58 -4.23
C ALA A 23 7.85 -4.66 -3.36
N ALA A 24 6.78 -4.33 -2.63
CA ALA A 24 6.05 -5.31 -1.82
C ALA A 24 5.38 -6.41 -2.66
N LEU A 25 4.80 -6.05 -3.80
CA LEU A 25 4.23 -7.00 -4.76
C LEU A 25 5.32 -7.90 -5.38
N ALA A 26 6.44 -7.32 -5.79
CA ALA A 26 7.56 -8.05 -6.37
C ALA A 26 8.15 -9.06 -5.37
N VAL A 27 8.36 -8.66 -4.12
CA VAL A 27 8.83 -9.56 -3.05
C VAL A 27 7.83 -10.68 -2.79
N SER A 28 6.53 -10.38 -2.82
CA SER A 28 5.48 -11.40 -2.63
C SER A 28 5.51 -12.43 -3.76
N ILE A 29 5.63 -11.99 -5.02
CA ILE A 29 5.81 -12.90 -6.16
C ILE A 29 7.08 -13.74 -5.99
N LEU A 30 8.19 -13.13 -5.56
CA LEU A 30 9.45 -13.84 -5.35
C LEU A 30 9.34 -14.92 -4.26
N ILE A 31 8.63 -14.66 -3.17
CA ILE A 31 8.47 -15.64 -2.09
C ILE A 31 7.48 -16.75 -2.48
N PHE A 32 6.34 -16.39 -3.07
CA PHE A 32 5.23 -17.33 -3.28
C PHE A 32 5.30 -18.08 -4.61
N HIS A 33 5.92 -17.49 -5.64
CA HIS A 33 6.00 -18.11 -6.97
C HIS A 33 7.39 -18.64 -7.33
N ALA A 34 8.49 -18.23 -6.68
CA ALA A 34 9.82 -18.64 -7.15
C ALA A 34 10.03 -20.16 -7.09
N ALA A 35 9.55 -20.82 -6.02
CA ALA A 35 9.66 -22.27 -5.88
C ALA A 35 8.88 -23.02 -6.97
N GLU A 36 7.70 -22.52 -7.35
CA GLU A 36 6.90 -23.14 -8.40
C GLU A 36 7.49 -22.87 -9.80
N SER A 37 7.92 -21.63 -10.06
CA SER A 37 8.59 -21.25 -11.30
C SER A 37 9.89 -22.03 -11.53
N ALA A 38 10.72 -22.19 -10.50
CA ALA A 38 11.94 -22.98 -10.60
C ALA A 38 11.64 -24.46 -10.91
N ARG A 39 10.58 -25.01 -10.31
CA ARG A 39 10.14 -26.38 -10.57
C ARG A 39 9.62 -26.57 -11.99
N TYR A 40 8.84 -25.63 -12.53
CA TYR A 40 8.45 -25.66 -13.94
C TYR A 40 9.64 -25.60 -14.89
N VAL A 41 10.64 -24.78 -14.59
CA VAL A 41 11.86 -24.69 -15.40
C VAL A 41 12.64 -26.01 -15.35
N LEU A 42 12.85 -26.60 -14.16
CA LEU A 42 13.52 -27.90 -14.02
C LEU A 42 12.77 -29.03 -14.73
N ALA A 43 11.45 -29.03 -14.65
CA ALA A 43 10.61 -29.99 -15.35
C ALA A 43 10.73 -29.85 -16.88
N SER A 44 10.83 -28.61 -17.38
CA SER A 44 11.03 -28.35 -18.82
C SER A 44 12.35 -28.93 -19.34
N PHE A 45 13.39 -28.95 -18.50
CA PHE A 45 14.67 -29.59 -18.80
C PHE A 45 14.68 -31.12 -18.57
N HIS A 46 13.54 -31.72 -18.23
CA HIS A 46 13.42 -33.15 -17.87
C HIS A 46 14.34 -33.56 -16.69
N LEU A 47 14.73 -32.61 -15.84
CA LEU A 47 15.54 -32.87 -14.65
C LEU A 47 14.69 -33.26 -13.44
N MET A 48 13.37 -33.14 -13.54
CA MET A 48 12.44 -33.43 -12.47
C MET A 48 11.08 -33.85 -13.04
N ASP A 49 10.53 -34.96 -12.52
CA ASP A 49 9.20 -35.44 -12.91
C ASP A 49 8.12 -34.59 -12.25
N TYR A 50 7.49 -33.74 -13.05
CA TYR A 50 6.37 -32.91 -12.60
C TYR A 50 5.06 -33.68 -12.79
N ALA A 51 4.51 -34.22 -11.70
CA ALA A 51 3.24 -34.96 -11.71
C ALA A 51 2.05 -34.05 -11.31
N PRO A 52 1.10 -33.77 -12.22
CA PRO A 52 -0.14 -33.06 -11.95
C PRO A 52 -0.87 -33.62 -10.73
N GLY A 53 -1.11 -32.79 -9.71
CA GLY A 53 -1.91 -33.18 -8.53
C GLY A 53 -1.11 -33.87 -7.42
N SER A 54 0.22 -33.97 -7.55
CA SER A 54 1.11 -34.40 -6.48
C SER A 54 1.08 -33.45 -5.27
N ALA A 55 1.40 -33.96 -4.08
CA ALA A 55 1.42 -33.19 -2.84
C ALA A 55 2.37 -31.97 -2.94
N GLU A 56 3.50 -32.13 -3.61
CA GLU A 56 4.47 -31.05 -3.79
C GLU A 56 3.95 -29.92 -4.70
N GLN A 57 3.18 -30.24 -5.73
CA GLN A 57 2.54 -29.24 -6.57
C GLN A 57 1.42 -28.50 -5.83
N GLN A 58 0.65 -29.21 -4.99
CA GLN A 58 -0.40 -28.59 -4.19
C GLN A 58 0.15 -27.52 -3.23
N VAL A 59 1.34 -27.72 -2.68
CA VAL A 59 2.02 -26.70 -1.86
C VAL A 59 2.35 -25.45 -2.66
N GLY A 60 2.79 -25.60 -3.92
CA GLY A 60 3.03 -24.46 -4.82
C GLY A 60 1.76 -23.68 -5.11
N VAL A 61 0.68 -24.38 -5.46
CA VAL A 61 -0.65 -23.77 -5.70
C VAL A 61 -1.18 -23.08 -4.44
N LEU A 62 -0.96 -23.65 -3.25
CA LEU A 62 -1.36 -23.06 -1.97
C LEU A 62 -0.62 -21.75 -1.69
N LEU A 63 0.69 -21.70 -1.95
CA LEU A 63 1.50 -20.49 -1.82
C LEU A 63 1.04 -19.38 -2.77
N ILE A 64 0.67 -19.75 -4.00
CA ILE A 64 0.09 -18.82 -4.99
C ILE A 64 -1.26 -18.28 -4.50
N ALA A 65 -2.14 -19.16 -4.00
CA ALA A 65 -3.43 -18.75 -3.45
C ALA A 65 -3.26 -17.82 -2.23
N LEU A 66 -2.26 -18.07 -1.38
CA LEU A 66 -1.89 -17.18 -0.27
C LEU A 66 -1.41 -15.80 -0.77
N CYS A 67 -0.67 -15.74 -1.88
CA CYS A 67 -0.26 -14.48 -2.50
C CYS A 67 -1.46 -13.60 -2.89
N CYS A 68 -2.54 -14.21 -3.39
CA CYS A 68 -3.78 -13.51 -3.71
C CYS A 68 -4.46 -12.88 -2.49
N CYS A 69 -4.21 -13.41 -1.29
CA CYS A 69 -4.70 -12.85 -0.03
C CYS A 69 -3.77 -11.76 0.54
N VAL A 70 -2.46 -11.87 0.31
CA VAL A 70 -1.47 -10.88 0.80
C VAL A 70 -1.59 -9.55 0.05
N ASN A 71 -1.80 -9.59 -1.27
CA ASN A 71 -1.94 -8.38 -2.10
C ASN A 71 -3.05 -7.40 -1.64
N PRO A 72 -4.29 -7.84 -1.35
CA PRO A 72 -5.33 -6.98 -0.80
C PRO A 72 -5.03 -6.59 0.65
N CYS A 73 -4.39 -7.43 1.46
CA CYS A 73 -3.99 -7.09 2.83
C CYS A 73 -2.98 -5.94 2.88
N VAL A 74 -1.94 -5.97 2.04
CA VAL A 74 -0.96 -4.89 1.91
C VAL A 74 -1.63 -3.59 1.44
N THR A 75 -2.56 -3.71 0.49
CA THR A 75 -3.33 -2.57 -0.03
C THR A 75 -4.29 -1.98 1.02
N LEU A 76 -4.97 -2.82 1.80
CA LEU A 76 -5.87 -2.42 2.88
C LEU A 76 -5.12 -1.78 4.04
N ASN A 77 -3.98 -2.33 4.46
CA ASN A 77 -3.14 -1.72 5.50
C ASN A 77 -2.67 -0.31 5.08
N THR A 78 -2.31 -0.17 3.80
CA THR A 78 -1.97 1.14 3.24
C THR A 78 -3.16 2.10 3.27
N LYS A 79 -4.37 1.65 2.90
CA LYS A 79 -5.60 2.46 2.96
C LYS A 79 -6.01 2.84 4.39
N ILE A 80 -5.89 1.94 5.36
CA ILE A 80 -6.21 2.20 6.78
C ILE A 80 -5.22 3.21 7.36
N SER A 81 -3.93 3.06 7.05
CA SER A 81 -2.89 3.99 7.48
C SER A 81 -3.10 5.39 6.89
N VAL A 82 -3.49 5.47 5.61
CA VAL A 82 -3.89 6.72 4.96
C VAL A 82 -5.13 7.32 5.61
N ARG A 83 -6.17 6.52 5.91
CA ARG A 83 -7.39 6.99 6.60
C ARG A 83 -7.06 7.55 7.99
N ARG A 84 -6.24 6.84 8.79
CA ARG A 84 -5.80 7.34 10.11
C ARG A 84 -5.02 8.64 9.99
N PHE A 85 -4.12 8.74 9.02
CA PHE A 85 -3.35 9.96 8.77
C PHE A 85 -4.26 11.15 8.42
N VAL A 86 -5.24 10.97 7.52
CA VAL A 86 -6.21 11.99 7.15
C VAL A 86 -7.05 12.43 8.36
N ASN A 87 -7.52 11.46 9.16
CA ASN A 87 -8.34 11.75 10.33
C ASN A 87 -7.57 12.52 11.41
N GLU A 88 -6.35 12.11 11.70
CA GLU A 88 -5.52 12.72 12.76
C GLU A 88 -4.94 14.08 12.35
N ARG A 89 -4.49 14.24 11.11
CA ARG A 89 -3.77 15.45 10.69
C ARG A 89 -4.67 16.47 10.02
N ILE A 90 -5.61 16.05 9.17
CA ILE A 90 -6.40 16.98 8.35
C ILE A 90 -7.66 17.41 9.11
N LEU A 91 -8.42 16.47 9.64
CA LEU A 91 -9.66 16.79 10.35
C LEU A 91 -9.43 17.56 11.66
N LYS A 92 -8.39 17.23 12.43
CA LYS A 92 -8.01 18.03 13.61
C LYS A 92 -7.59 19.46 13.25
N ARG A 93 -6.81 19.65 12.18
CA ARG A 93 -6.40 20.99 11.71
C ARG A 93 -7.60 21.82 11.28
N ILE A 94 -8.52 21.23 10.51
CA ILE A 94 -9.75 21.91 10.05
C ILE A 94 -10.63 22.29 11.25
N SER A 95 -10.78 21.38 12.23
CA SER A 95 -11.50 21.65 13.48
C SER A 95 -10.90 22.81 14.27
N GLN A 96 -9.58 22.86 14.43
CA GLN A 96 -8.93 23.95 15.15
C GLN A 96 -9.02 25.29 14.43
N TRP A 97 -8.91 25.31 13.11
CA TRP A 97 -9.15 26.51 12.30
C TRP A 97 -10.58 27.03 12.44
N LYS A 98 -11.57 26.14 12.44
CA LYS A 98 -12.98 26.45 12.68
C LYS A 98 -13.21 27.08 14.06
N LEU A 99 -12.55 26.57 15.09
CA LEU A 99 -12.66 27.11 16.46
C LEU A 99 -11.98 28.49 16.58
N SER A 100 -10.80 28.66 15.98
CA SER A 100 -10.07 29.93 15.97
C SER A 100 -10.85 31.04 15.24
N THR A 101 -11.45 30.74 14.09
CA THR A 101 -12.32 31.69 13.37
C THR A 101 -13.59 32.02 14.14
N GLY A 102 -14.19 31.05 14.84
CA GLY A 102 -15.32 31.30 15.74
C GLY A 102 -14.98 32.28 16.87
N GLN A 103 -13.82 32.12 17.51
CA GLN A 103 -13.38 33.04 18.58
C GLN A 103 -13.11 34.46 18.07
N TRP A 104 -12.50 34.61 16.88
CA TRP A 104 -12.23 35.90 16.28
C TRP A 104 -13.51 36.70 15.97
N THR A 105 -14.56 35.99 15.55
CA THR A 105 -15.85 36.61 15.17
C THR A 105 -16.60 37.14 16.40
N ILE A 106 -16.51 36.44 17.53
CA ILE A 106 -17.16 36.84 18.80
C ILE A 106 -16.44 38.04 19.45
N SER A 107 -15.11 38.07 19.40
CA SER A 107 -14.32 39.20 19.93
C SER A 107 -14.68 40.52 19.24
N ASN A 108 -14.72 40.53 17.91
CA ASN A 108 -15.02 41.74 17.13
C ASN A 108 -16.46 42.23 17.30
N ALA A 109 -17.40 41.35 17.68
CA ALA A 109 -18.79 41.71 17.94
C ALA A 109 -19.01 42.33 19.33
N MET A 110 -18.07 42.18 20.27
CA MET A 110 -18.13 42.77 21.62
C MET A 110 -17.40 44.12 21.73
N GLU A 111 -16.59 44.49 20.72
CA GLU A 111 -15.91 45.79 20.62
C GLU A 111 -16.72 46.86 19.86
N GLN A 112 -17.93 46.51 19.38
CA GLN A 112 -18.92 47.45 18.80
C GLN A 112 -19.99 47.82 19.82
#